data_AF-A0A1A8K5Z7-F1
#
_entry.id   AF-A0A1A8K5Z7-F1
#
_cell.length_a   1.000
_cell.length_b   1.000
_cell.length_c   1.000
_cell.angle_alpha   90.00
_cell.angle_beta   90.00
_cell.angle_gamma   90.00
#
_symmetry.space_group_name_H-M   'P 1'
#
loop_
_entity.id
_entity.type
_entity.pdbx_description
1 polymer ?
#
loop_
_entity_poly.entity_id
_entity_poly.type
_entity_poly.pdbx_seq_one_letter_code
_entity_poly.pdbx_strand_id
1 'polypeptide(L)'
;VCVPPGSECKVPAGVLTVSLELYPPLSKHLNSDVISTQQSLERQRTAEKERLFLVYAKQWWREFLEIRPSHQSKLVKIFAQDENGVNRPVCSYVRVLRAGRLLESPRQAARFVSLLAHQRPPV
;
A
#
# COMPACT_ATOMS: atom_id res chain seq x y z
N VAL A 1 13.06 -13.75 15.74
CA VAL A 1 13.76 -12.55 16.23
C VAL A 1 13.24 -11.36 15.45
N CYS A 2 12.50 -10.46 16.08
CA CYS A 2 12.06 -9.22 15.46
C CYS A 2 13.22 -8.23 15.59
N VAL A 3 13.78 -7.78 14.47
CA VAL A 3 14.74 -6.68 14.46
C VAL A 3 14.01 -5.42 14.94
N PRO A 4 14.50 -4.71 15.98
CA PRO A 4 13.87 -3.47 16.41
C PRO A 4 13.95 -2.44 15.27
N PRO A 5 12.91 -1.60 15.08
CA PRO A 5 12.99 -0.51 14.12
C PRO A 5 14.19 0.38 14.49
N GLY A 6 15.11 0.57 13.55
CA GLY A 6 16.18 1.56 13.70
C GLY A 6 15.56 2.94 13.93
N SER A 7 16.21 3.76 14.73
CA SER A 7 15.74 5.10 15.12
C SER A 7 15.43 5.95 13.87
N GLU A 8 14.15 6.09 13.53
CA GLU A 8 13.72 6.82 12.34
C GLU A 8 13.61 8.33 12.64
N CYS A 9 14.45 9.11 11.95
CA CYS A 9 14.38 10.56 11.99
C CYS A 9 13.13 11.00 11.21
N LYS A 10 12.04 11.30 11.91
CA LYS A 10 10.82 11.91 11.36
C LYS A 10 11.10 13.37 11.01
N VAL A 11 11.85 13.61 9.94
CA VAL A 11 12.06 14.97 9.44
C VAL A 11 10.84 15.34 8.60
N PRO A 12 9.99 16.28 9.04
CA PRO A 12 8.89 16.74 8.22
C PRO A 12 9.44 17.37 6.94
N ALA A 13 8.99 16.89 5.78
CA ALA A 13 9.41 17.40 4.46
C ALA A 13 8.92 18.83 4.15
N GLY A 14 8.21 19.48 5.09
CA GLY A 14 7.61 20.81 4.97
C GLY A 14 6.11 20.80 5.25
N VAL A 15 5.50 21.98 5.31
CA VAL A 15 4.04 22.14 5.45
C VAL A 15 3.48 22.66 4.12
N LEU A 16 2.52 21.94 3.56
CA LEU A 16 1.75 22.38 2.38
C LEU A 16 0.34 22.77 2.83
N THR A 17 -0.02 24.05 2.67
CA THR A 17 -1.39 24.52 2.88
C THR A 17 -2.15 24.48 1.57
N VAL A 18 -3.21 23.68 1.50
CA VAL A 18 -4.07 23.56 0.32
C VAL A 18 -5.43 24.18 0.63
N SER A 19 -5.87 25.13 -0.18
CA SER A 19 -7.26 25.61 -0.20
C SER A 19 -7.95 24.99 -1.41
N LEU A 20 -9.08 24.33 -1.20
CA LEU A 20 -9.90 23.76 -2.26
C LEU A 20 -11.27 24.44 -2.24
N GLU A 21 -11.66 25.01 -3.36
CA GLU A 21 -13.02 25.51 -3.60
C GLU A 21 -13.66 24.70 -4.72
N LEU A 22 -14.93 24.34 -4.55
CA LEU A 22 -15.68 23.56 -5.52
C LEU A 22 -16.71 24.47 -6.22
N TYR A 23 -16.61 24.61 -7.55
CA TYR A 23 -17.59 25.33 -8.36
C TYR A 23 -18.16 24.43 -9.48
N PRO A 24 -19.49 24.41 -9.68
CA PRO A 24 -20.52 25.03 -8.84
C PRO A 24 -20.65 24.34 -7.47
N PRO A 25 -21.20 25.02 -6.44
CA PRO A 25 -21.44 24.39 -5.14
C PRO A 25 -22.39 23.20 -5.28
N LEU A 26 -22.17 22.16 -4.46
CA LEU A 26 -23.06 21.01 -4.44
C LEU A 26 -24.44 21.43 -3.96
N SER A 27 -25.49 21.11 -4.72
CA SER A 27 -26.88 21.41 -4.35
C SER A 27 -27.41 20.54 -3.21
N LYS A 28 -26.75 19.41 -2.93
CA LYS A 28 -27.08 18.49 -1.83
C LYS A 28 -25.82 18.17 -1.05
N HIS A 29 -25.84 18.46 0.24
CA HIS A 29 -24.78 18.07 1.16
C HIS A 29 -25.19 16.81 1.92
N LEU A 30 -24.24 15.89 2.11
CA LEU A 30 -24.42 14.79 3.06
C LEU A 30 -24.34 15.36 4.48
N ASN A 31 -25.16 14.83 5.39
CA ASN A 31 -25.12 15.24 6.79
C ASN A 31 -23.73 14.93 7.37
N SER A 32 -23.12 15.90 8.05
CA SER A 32 -21.83 15.76 8.74
C SER A 32 -21.81 14.58 9.70
N ASP A 33 -22.93 14.27 10.37
CA ASP A 33 -23.03 13.13 11.28
C ASP A 33 -22.93 11.80 10.54
N VAL A 34 -23.50 11.72 9.34
CA VAL A 34 -23.41 10.53 8.48
C VAL A 34 -21.98 10.35 7.98
N ILE A 35 -21.29 11.44 7.64
CA ILE A 35 -19.89 11.40 7.21
C ILE A 35 -18.99 10.95 8.37
N SER A 36 -19.14 11.55 9.56
CA SER A 36 -18.30 11.26 10.72
C SER A 36 -18.48 9.82 11.21
N THR A 37 -19.73 9.34 11.25
CA THR A 37 -20.04 7.94 11.58
C THR A 37 -19.43 6.99 10.55
N GLN A 38 -19.57 7.26 9.25
CA GLN A 38 -18.96 6.43 8.21
C GLN A 38 -17.43 6.41 8.30
N GLN A 39 -16.79 7.56 8.53
CA GLN A 39 -15.34 7.63 8.71
C GLN A 39 -14.88 6.81 9.92
N SER A 40 -15.62 6.86 11.03
CA SER A 40 -15.34 6.07 12.23
C SER A 40 -15.44 4.57 11.93
N LEU A 41 -16.49 4.14 11.23
CA LEU A 41 -16.68 2.74 10.82
C LEU A 41 -15.55 2.25 9.91
N GLU A 42 -15.10 3.05 8.94
CA GLU A 42 -13.98 2.67 8.06
C GLU A 42 -12.65 2.58 8.83
N ARG A 43 -12.40 3.49 9.78
CA ARG A 43 -11.21 3.41 10.66
C ARG A 43 -11.24 2.16 11.50
N GLN A 44 -12.38 1.83 12.10
CA GLN A 44 -12.56 0.62 12.90
C GLN A 44 -12.37 -0.64 12.05
N ARG A 45 -12.94 -0.68 10.84
CA ARG A 45 -12.76 -1.79 9.89
C ARG A 45 -11.29 -1.98 9.51
N THR A 46 -10.57 -0.88 9.29
CA THR A 46 -9.14 -0.90 8.97
C THR A 46 -8.32 -1.44 10.14
N ALA A 47 -8.57 -0.96 11.36
CA ALA A 47 -7.89 -1.43 12.56
C ALA A 47 -8.14 -2.92 12.82
N GLU A 48 -9.38 -3.39 12.62
CA GLU A 48 -9.71 -4.81 12.80
C GLU A 48 -9.01 -5.69 11.76
N LYS A 49 -8.95 -5.24 10.50
CA LYS A 49 -8.19 -5.94 9.45
C LYS A 49 -6.70 -6.07 9.81
N GLU A 50 -6.08 -5.01 10.32
CA GLU A 50 -4.69 -5.01 10.76
C GLU A 50 -4.48 -5.98 11.93
N ARG A 51 -5.40 -5.99 12.90
CA ARG A 51 -5.38 -6.91 14.04
C ARG A 51 -5.47 -8.37 13.58
N LEU A 52 -6.43 -8.69 12.71
CA LEU A 52 -6.61 -10.03 12.15
C LEU A 52 -5.38 -10.49 11.37
N PHE A 53 -4.79 -9.60 10.57
CA PHE A 53 -3.56 -9.89 9.83
C PHE A 53 -2.40 -10.24 10.78
N LEU A 54 -2.24 -9.50 11.88
CA LEU A 54 -1.18 -9.79 12.85
C LEU A 54 -1.33 -11.17 13.50
N VAL A 55 -2.56 -11.55 13.86
CA VAL A 55 -2.85 -12.88 14.42
C VAL A 55 -2.52 -13.97 13.41
N TYR A 56 -3.01 -13.80 12.18
CA TYR A 56 -2.73 -14.71 11.07
C TYR A 56 -1.23 -14.85 10.80
N ALA A 57 -0.50 -13.74 10.71
CA ALA A 57 0.93 -13.74 10.41
C ALA A 57 1.76 -14.46 11.49
N LYS A 58 1.37 -14.34 12.77
CA LYS A 58 2.02 -15.08 13.86
C LYS A 58 1.81 -16.58 13.73
N GLN A 59 0.59 -17.01 13.37
CA GLN A 59 0.30 -18.42 13.13
C GLN A 59 1.07 -18.95 11.93
N TRP A 60 0.97 -18.25 10.79
CA TRP A 60 1.68 -18.59 9.57
C TRP A 60 3.20 -18.71 9.78
N TRP A 61 3.79 -17.81 10.57
CA TRP A 61 5.23 -17.88 10.85
C TRP A 61 5.63 -19.16 11.61
N ARG A 62 4.81 -19.62 12.55
CA ARG A 62 5.05 -20.91 13.24
C ARG A 62 5.00 -22.07 12.27
N GLU A 63 3.93 -22.14 11.47
CA GLU A 63 3.76 -23.17 10.44
C GLU A 63 4.93 -23.15 9.43
N PHE A 64 5.38 -21.96 9.02
CA PHE A 64 6.51 -21.81 8.10
C PHE A 64 7.83 -22.36 8.65
N LEU A 65 8.10 -22.16 9.94
CA LEU A 65 9.30 -22.69 10.60
C LEU A 65 9.27 -24.21 10.77
N GLU A 66 8.09 -24.80 10.95
CA GLU A 66 7.91 -26.25 11.10
C GLU A 66 8.16 -27.02 9.79
N ILE A 67 8.03 -26.37 8.62
CA ILE A 67 8.22 -27.01 7.32
C ILE A 67 9.65 -27.57 7.15
N ARG A 68 10.69 -26.77 7.48
CA ARG A 68 12.10 -27.16 7.34
C ARG A 68 12.99 -26.43 8.36
N PRO A 69 13.97 -27.12 8.98
CA PRO A 69 14.92 -26.48 9.91
C PRO A 69 15.67 -25.29 9.31
N SER A 70 15.95 -25.33 8.00
CA SER A 70 16.61 -24.23 7.26
C SER A 70 15.83 -22.91 7.23
N HIS A 71 14.55 -22.90 7.62
CA HIS A 71 13.74 -21.67 7.63
C HIS A 71 14.02 -20.78 8.84
N GLN A 72 14.59 -21.32 9.92
CA GLN A 72 14.91 -20.54 11.12
C GLN A 72 15.99 -19.48 10.89
N SER A 73 16.88 -19.71 9.92
CA SER A 73 17.92 -18.74 9.53
C SER A 73 17.44 -17.71 8.52
N LYS A 74 16.21 -17.84 7.97
CA LYS A 74 15.67 -16.90 6.98
C LYS A 74 15.08 -15.67 7.66
N LEU A 75 15.50 -14.50 7.21
CA LEU A 75 14.88 -13.23 7.60
C LEU A 75 13.68 -12.94 6.69
N VAL A 76 12.47 -12.99 7.24
CA VAL A 76 11.24 -12.62 6.51
C VAL A 76 10.63 -11.39 7.14
N LYS A 77 10.48 -10.32 6.34
CA LYS A 77 9.88 -9.05 6.76
C LYS A 77 8.37 -9.11 6.55
N ILE A 78 7.60 -9.13 7.63
CA ILE A 78 6.12 -9.17 7.62
C ILE A 78 5.53 -7.76 7.64
N PHE A 79 6.20 -6.82 8.30
CA PHE A 79 5.80 -5.41 8.41
C PHE A 79 6.90 -4.49 7.88
N ALA A 80 6.51 -3.39 7.26
CA ALA A 80 7.39 -2.30 6.85
C ALA A 80 6.79 -0.95 7.22
N GLN A 81 7.65 0.00 7.58
CA GLN A 81 7.24 1.37 7.89
C GLN A 81 6.84 2.10 6.61
N ASP A 82 5.73 2.84 6.70
CA ASP A 82 5.34 3.81 5.68
C ASP A 82 6.10 5.14 5.86
N GLU A 83 5.85 6.09 4.97
CA GLU A 83 6.47 7.43 4.99
C GLU A 83 6.19 8.22 6.28
N ASN A 84 5.19 7.81 7.07
CA ASN A 84 4.83 8.43 8.34
C ASN A 84 5.39 7.67 9.55
N GLY A 85 6.21 6.63 9.34
CA GLY A 85 6.75 5.76 10.39
C GLY A 85 5.70 4.83 11.00
N VAL A 86 4.64 4.48 10.25
CA VAL A 86 3.61 3.53 10.68
C VAL A 86 3.93 2.15 10.12
N ASN A 87 4.00 1.14 10.98
CA ASN A 87 4.19 -0.24 10.56
C ASN A 87 2.97 -0.77 9.82
N ARG A 88 3.12 -1.04 8.52
CA ARG A 88 2.08 -1.65 7.67
C ARG A 88 2.49 -3.05 7.22
N PRO A 89 1.52 -3.96 7.00
CA PRO A 89 1.80 -5.24 6.34
C PRO A 89 2.52 -5.03 5.00
N VAL A 90 3.56 -5.82 4.72
CA VAL A 90 4.31 -5.68 3.44
C VAL A 90 3.42 -5.90 2.21
N CYS A 91 2.37 -6.71 2.32
CA CYS A 91 1.41 -6.94 1.24
C CYS A 91 0.55 -5.71 0.91
N SER A 92 0.44 -4.73 1.81
CA SER A 92 -0.29 -3.48 1.53
C SER A 92 0.37 -2.65 0.42
N TYR A 93 1.67 -2.84 0.19
CA TYR A 93 2.41 -2.20 -0.90
C TYR A 93 2.29 -2.96 -2.22
N VAL A 94 1.77 -4.18 -2.20
CA VAL A 94 1.52 -4.98 -3.40
C VAL A 94 0.11 -4.69 -3.86
N ARG A 95 -0.02 -3.89 -4.92
CA ARG A 95 -1.30 -3.66 -5.58
C ARG A 95 -1.39 -4.52 -6.82
N VAL A 96 -2.41 -5.37 -6.90
CA VAL A 96 -2.73 -6.05 -8.16
C VAL A 96 -3.05 -4.96 -9.17
N LEU A 97 -2.26 -4.91 -10.25
CA LEU A 97 -2.57 -4.08 -11.41
C LEU A 97 -3.90 -4.57 -11.97
N ARG A 98 -4.97 -3.82 -11.71
CA ARG A 98 -6.25 -3.98 -12.42
C ARG A 98 -6.08 -3.39 -13.81
N ALA A 99 -5.21 -4.00 -14.61
CA ALA A 99 -5.03 -3.63 -15.98
C ALA A 99 -6.22 -4.20 -16.78
N GLY A 100 -7.25 -3.39 -16.99
CA GLY A 100 -8.31 -3.69 -17.96
C GLY A 100 -7.83 -3.71 -19.41
N ARG A 101 -6.53 -3.45 -19.63
CA ARG A 101 -5.82 -3.49 -20.92
C ARG A 101 -4.44 -4.15 -20.73
N LEU A 102 -4.43 -5.43 -20.34
CA LEU A 102 -3.21 -6.22 -20.40
C LEU A 102 -2.84 -6.47 -21.88
N LEU A 103 -1.55 -6.65 -22.13
CA LEU A 103 -1.07 -7.15 -23.43
C LEU A 103 -1.29 -8.66 -23.40
N GLU A 104 -2.42 -9.12 -23.96
CA GLU A 104 -2.86 -10.52 -23.88
C GLU A 104 -2.05 -11.44 -24.79
N SER A 105 -1.37 -10.87 -25.80
CA SER A 105 -0.53 -11.63 -26.73
C SER A 105 0.81 -10.94 -27.00
N PRO A 106 1.85 -11.72 -27.38
CA PRO A 106 3.14 -11.18 -27.83
C PRO A 106 3.00 -10.16 -28.96
N ARG A 107 1.99 -10.33 -29.84
CA ARG A 107 1.70 -9.41 -30.96
C ARG A 107 1.19 -8.06 -30.48
N GLN A 108 0.34 -8.04 -29.45
CA GLN A 108 -0.14 -6.81 -28.84
C GLN A 108 1.00 -6.06 -28.15
N ALA A 109 1.90 -6.79 -27.50
CA ALA A 109 3.09 -6.20 -26.89
C ALA A 109 4.04 -5.58 -27.93
N ALA A 110 4.31 -6.28 -29.04
CA ALA A 110 5.12 -5.74 -30.13
C ALA A 110 4.51 -4.44 -30.70
N ARG A 111 3.18 -4.38 -30.86
CA ARG A 111 2.49 -3.17 -31.32
C ARG A 111 2.57 -2.03 -30.30
N PHE A 112 2.41 -2.32 -29.01
CA PHE A 112 2.57 -1.32 -27.95
C PHE A 112 3.98 -0.72 -27.95
N VAL A 113 5.01 -1.57 -28.06
CA VAL A 113 6.41 -1.12 -28.11
C VAL A 113 6.69 -0.31 -29.38
N SER A 114 6.10 -0.67 -30.53
CA SER A 114 6.26 0.09 -31.77
C SER A 114 5.69 1.51 -31.73
N LEU A 115 4.77 1.79 -30.80
CA LEU A 115 4.18 3.12 -30.61
C LEU A 115 5.02 4.02 -29.70
N LEU A 116 6.03 3.47 -29.01
CA LEU A 116 6.95 4.28 -28.21
C LEU A 116 7.88 5.04 -29.15
N ALA A 117 7.78 6.36 -29.16
CA ALA A 117 8.66 7.21 -29.94
C ALA A 117 10.11 7.00 -29.47
N HIS A 118 10.98 6.54 -30.37
CA HIS A 118 12.39 6.39 -30.08
C HIS A 118 13.04 7.78 -30.02
N GLN A 119 13.25 8.30 -28.81
CA GLN A 119 14.08 9.48 -28.62
C GLN A 119 15.55 9.05 -28.57
N ARG A 120 16.33 9.50 -29.56
CA ARG A 120 17.79 9.39 -29.48
C ARG A 120 18.28 10.42 -28.46
N PRO A 121 19.09 10.03 -27.46
CA PRO A 121 19.73 11.01 -26.60
C PRO A 121 20.63 11.92 -27.46
N PRO A 122 20.72 13.23 -27.13
CA PRO A 122 21.62 14.14 -27.81
C PRO A 122 23.07 13.66 -27.61
N VAL A 123 23.84 13.71 -28.70
CA VAL A 123 25.28 13.35 -28.76
C VAL A 123 26.12 14.44 -28.09
#